data_AF-A0A9D1CQJ3-F1
#
_entry.id   AF-A0A9D1CQJ3-F1
#
_cell.length_a   1.000
_cell.length_b   1.000
_cell.length_c   1.000
_cell.angle_alpha   90.00
_cell.angle_beta   90.00
_cell.angle_gamma   90.00
#
_symmetry.space_group_name_H-M   'P 1'
#
loop_
_entity.id
_entity.type
_entity.pdbx_description
1 polymer ?
#
loop_
_entity_poly.entity_id
_entity_poly.type
_entity_poly.pdbx_seq_one_letter_code
_entity_poly.pdbx_strand_id
1 'polypeptide(L)'
;MATFCRVLNGGALVTACTAPTQLTLSANNVGFWQTVTLSWTGAQGGAGNPIAGYEVYRDGMSLGTVTQASLDVQSPAQNGSYTFTVRTKGTIPGFDSPVSVASAVLTSLVTAPAAPASVWLSAQDVKLSGQATFSWSAAAGGTNNPVAGYAIYRGGAAFTTVAAGVTTLVVTAPATDGASYAFTVKALGTVAGFDSAASSAVTLTAHAPQHVDSYFTASGTYTVPAWAERVDVTCIGGGGGGSARFGDGGGGCGGASGHISHGVGVAVTPGTAVAVTVGAGGARGLESAPAGDQSRSGVDGGASGFGSLVAAGGGQRGIVHTPAWIVPGSHRGGNGGAGGGGGGRAAHTTAQTSMAGGDGMNTPGGGTGTGTYGVSGGGGGGYKGTSGGSGSGGNWGTTPTNGGTGANTDEYYCFQSASSARYLYAQGGDGGAGIYGATPGAGGRGGNVGRDARGAALAGSGYGHGGRGSDDQADNSAAGGAGLVAVRAWRYL
;
A
#
# COMPACT_ATOMS: atom_id res chain seq x y z
N MET A 1 -31.88 26.76 -96.19
CA MET A 1 -32.78 27.94 -96.20
C MET A 1 -31.98 29.13 -95.71
N ALA A 2 -31.71 30.09 -96.58
CA ALA A 2 -31.00 31.32 -96.24
C ALA A 2 -31.98 32.30 -95.59
N THR A 3 -31.70 32.73 -94.36
CA THR A 3 -32.42 33.85 -93.73
C THR A 3 -31.62 35.12 -93.96
N PHE A 4 -32.20 36.01 -94.74
CA PHE A 4 -31.72 37.37 -95.00
C PHE A 4 -31.80 38.22 -93.73
N CYS A 5 -30.72 38.93 -93.41
CA CYS A 5 -30.78 40.18 -92.65
C CYS A 5 -30.14 41.29 -93.48
N ARG A 6 -30.95 42.28 -93.90
CA ARG A 6 -30.49 43.54 -94.48
C ARG A 6 -30.18 44.52 -93.34
N VAL A 7 -29.05 45.20 -93.39
CA VAL A 7 -28.75 46.35 -92.53
C VAL A 7 -29.07 47.63 -93.31
N LEU A 8 -29.99 48.44 -92.79
CA LEU A 8 -30.30 49.78 -93.30
C LEU A 8 -29.88 50.78 -92.20
N ASN A 9 -28.78 51.51 -92.43
CA ASN A 9 -28.26 52.62 -91.61
C ASN A 9 -27.99 52.38 -90.11
N GLY A 10 -26.86 51.72 -89.79
CA GLY A 10 -26.15 51.93 -88.51
C GLY A 10 -25.86 50.65 -87.72
N GLY A 11 -24.58 50.23 -87.69
CA GLY A 11 -23.96 49.30 -86.72
C GLY A 11 -24.52 47.87 -86.62
N ALA A 12 -23.66 46.85 -86.56
CA ALA A 12 -24.09 45.55 -86.04
C ALA A 12 -24.66 45.72 -84.62
N LEU A 13 -25.80 45.09 -84.31
CA LEU A 13 -26.40 45.17 -82.97
C LEU A 13 -25.43 44.52 -81.95
N VAL A 14 -24.87 45.33 -81.05
CA VAL A 14 -24.03 44.86 -79.94
C VAL A 14 -24.83 44.91 -78.65
N THR A 15 -24.86 43.80 -77.90
CA THR A 15 -25.46 43.77 -76.55
C THR A 15 -24.42 43.40 -75.49
N ALA A 16 -24.70 43.76 -74.23
CA ALA A 16 -23.87 43.36 -73.10
C ALA A 16 -23.91 41.85 -72.88
N CYS A 17 -22.86 41.30 -72.27
CA CYS A 17 -22.89 39.94 -71.75
C CYS A 17 -23.90 39.81 -70.59
N THR A 18 -24.31 38.58 -70.29
CA THR A 18 -25.09 38.27 -69.08
C THR A 18 -24.18 37.70 -67.99
N ALA A 19 -24.47 38.06 -66.74
CA ALA A 19 -23.70 37.59 -65.59
C ALA A 19 -23.97 36.08 -65.33
N PRO A 20 -23.02 35.36 -64.70
CA PRO A 20 -23.27 33.99 -64.27
C PRO A 20 -24.49 33.90 -63.34
N THR A 21 -25.27 32.83 -63.47
CA THR A 21 -26.50 32.62 -62.68
C THR A 21 -26.30 31.63 -61.52
N GLN A 22 -25.18 30.91 -61.49
CA GLN A 22 -24.85 29.98 -60.43
C GLN A 22 -23.35 29.99 -60.19
N LEU A 23 -22.95 30.11 -58.92
CA LEU A 23 -21.59 29.98 -58.43
C LEU A 23 -21.53 28.83 -57.41
N THR A 24 -20.49 28.02 -57.45
CA THR A 24 -20.25 26.92 -56.49
C THR A 24 -18.80 26.90 -56.04
N LEU A 25 -18.56 26.36 -54.84
CA LEU A 25 -17.23 26.11 -54.31
C LEU A 25 -17.04 24.60 -54.17
N SER A 26 -15.83 24.09 -54.42
CA SER A 26 -15.50 22.68 -54.17
C SER A 26 -15.60 22.29 -52.68
N ALA A 27 -15.43 23.27 -51.78
CA ALA A 27 -15.74 23.18 -50.36
C ALA A 27 -16.15 24.57 -49.83
N ASN A 28 -17.21 24.65 -49.04
CA ASN A 28 -17.72 25.91 -48.50
C ASN A 28 -17.26 26.21 -47.06
N ASN A 29 -16.56 25.26 -46.41
CA ASN A 29 -15.95 25.43 -45.09
C ASN A 29 -14.59 24.74 -45.08
N VAL A 30 -13.53 25.50 -44.85
CA VAL A 30 -12.14 25.02 -44.82
C VAL A 30 -11.33 25.73 -43.74
N GLY A 31 -10.19 25.14 -43.36
CA GLY A 31 -9.23 25.79 -42.47
C GLY A 31 -8.53 26.98 -43.13
N PHE A 32 -7.50 27.51 -42.48
CA PHE A 32 -6.70 28.59 -43.03
C PHE A 32 -5.82 28.12 -44.19
N TRP A 33 -5.59 29.02 -45.16
CA TRP A 33 -4.67 28.83 -46.27
C TRP A 33 -5.01 27.66 -47.21
N GLN A 34 -6.24 27.18 -47.19
CA GLN A 34 -6.69 26.07 -48.01
C GLN A 34 -7.17 26.56 -49.37
N THR A 35 -6.80 25.84 -50.42
CA THR A 35 -7.24 26.14 -51.78
C THR A 35 -8.59 25.49 -52.05
N VAL A 36 -9.52 26.29 -52.57
CA VAL A 36 -10.86 25.89 -52.99
C VAL A 36 -11.09 26.37 -54.41
N THR A 37 -11.72 25.53 -55.23
CA THR A 37 -12.07 25.91 -56.61
C THR A 37 -13.43 26.58 -56.60
N LEU A 38 -13.49 27.84 -57.01
CA LEU A 38 -14.71 28.55 -57.35
C LEU A 38 -15.06 28.27 -58.80
N SER A 39 -16.28 27.84 -59.08
CA SER A 39 -16.79 27.56 -60.43
C SER A 39 -18.11 28.29 -60.66
N TRP A 40 -18.39 28.64 -61.91
CA TRP A 40 -19.64 29.30 -62.27
C TRP A 40 -20.20 28.85 -63.62
N THR A 41 -21.52 28.94 -63.74
CA THR A 41 -22.26 28.57 -64.95
C THR A 41 -23.35 29.60 -65.27
N GLY A 42 -23.95 29.47 -66.46
CA GLY A 42 -25.07 30.30 -66.90
C GLY A 42 -24.70 31.67 -67.48
N ALA A 43 -23.41 32.03 -67.52
CA ALA A 43 -22.95 33.21 -68.26
C ALA A 43 -23.19 33.03 -69.77
N GLN A 44 -23.62 34.09 -70.46
CA GLN A 44 -23.77 34.11 -71.92
C GLN A 44 -23.14 35.38 -72.50
N GLY A 45 -22.56 35.25 -73.70
CA GLY A 45 -22.12 36.39 -74.50
C GLY A 45 -23.30 37.24 -74.98
N GLY A 46 -23.03 38.48 -75.36
CA GLY A 46 -24.00 39.34 -76.03
C GLY A 46 -23.99 39.15 -77.54
N ALA A 47 -24.99 39.70 -78.24
CA ALA A 47 -24.98 39.79 -79.69
C ALA A 47 -23.73 40.57 -80.13
N GLY A 48 -22.90 39.99 -81.02
CA GLY A 48 -21.64 40.59 -81.45
C GLY A 48 -20.57 40.75 -80.37
N ASN A 49 -20.77 40.19 -79.17
CA ASN A 49 -19.91 40.37 -78.00
C ASN A 49 -19.68 39.02 -77.28
N PRO A 50 -18.87 38.12 -77.87
CA PRO A 50 -18.50 36.85 -77.23
C PRO A 50 -17.76 37.07 -75.91
N ILE A 51 -17.82 36.07 -75.03
CA ILE A 51 -17.13 36.10 -73.73
C ILE A 51 -15.62 36.07 -73.97
N ALA A 52 -14.91 37.07 -73.44
CA ALA A 52 -13.45 37.14 -73.43
C ALA A 52 -12.85 36.60 -72.12
N GLY A 53 -13.63 36.61 -71.03
CA GLY A 53 -13.22 36.10 -69.73
C GLY A 53 -14.18 36.53 -68.63
N TYR A 54 -13.67 36.52 -67.40
CA TYR A 54 -14.43 36.81 -66.19
C TYR A 54 -13.58 37.62 -65.23
N GLU A 55 -14.18 38.55 -64.52
CA GLU A 55 -13.57 39.26 -63.39
C GLU A 55 -14.20 38.76 -62.10
N VAL A 56 -13.37 38.25 -61.19
CA VAL A 56 -13.81 37.63 -59.94
C VAL A 56 -13.65 38.61 -58.79
N TYR A 57 -14.65 38.72 -57.94
CA TYR A 57 -14.64 39.60 -56.77
C TYR A 57 -14.77 38.78 -55.49
N ARG A 58 -14.09 39.22 -54.43
CA ARG A 58 -14.29 38.78 -53.05
C ARG A 58 -14.67 39.98 -52.20
N ASP A 59 -15.83 39.91 -51.56
CA ASP A 59 -16.37 40.99 -50.72
C ASP A 59 -16.39 42.36 -51.43
N GLY A 60 -16.73 42.33 -52.73
CA GLY A 60 -16.76 43.52 -53.59
C GLY A 60 -15.41 43.97 -54.14
N MET A 61 -14.28 43.41 -53.69
CA MET A 61 -12.95 43.73 -54.20
C MET A 61 -12.53 42.76 -55.31
N SER A 62 -12.03 43.29 -56.43
CA SER A 62 -11.57 42.47 -57.56
C SER A 62 -10.33 41.66 -57.16
N LEU A 63 -10.37 40.35 -57.41
CA LEU A 63 -9.24 39.43 -57.28
C LEU A 63 -8.45 39.30 -58.59
N GLY A 64 -9.02 39.77 -59.70
CA GLY A 64 -8.43 39.71 -61.02
C GLY A 64 -9.33 39.04 -62.06
N THR A 65 -8.77 38.83 -63.24
CA THR A 65 -9.49 38.29 -64.39
C THR A 65 -8.96 36.92 -64.80
N VAL A 66 -9.87 36.03 -65.19
CA VAL A 66 -9.57 34.68 -65.72
C VAL A 66 -10.32 34.43 -67.03
N THR A 67 -9.82 33.53 -67.86
CA THR A 67 -10.49 33.14 -69.12
C THR A 67 -11.40 31.92 -68.95
N GLN A 68 -11.12 31.08 -67.96
CA GLN A 68 -11.92 29.90 -67.64
C GLN A 68 -13.08 30.25 -66.71
N ALA A 69 -14.14 29.45 -66.74
CA ALA A 69 -15.31 29.60 -65.86
C ALA A 69 -15.06 29.03 -64.44
N SER A 70 -13.81 29.13 -63.97
CA SER A 70 -13.36 28.69 -62.67
C SER A 70 -12.10 29.45 -62.24
N LEU A 71 -11.90 29.55 -60.93
CA LEU A 71 -10.70 30.10 -60.31
C LEU A 71 -10.42 29.38 -58.98
N ASP A 72 -9.18 28.93 -58.79
CA ASP A 72 -8.72 28.48 -57.48
C ASP A 72 -8.46 29.68 -56.58
N VAL A 73 -9.10 29.69 -55.42
CA VAL A 73 -9.02 30.75 -54.41
C VAL A 73 -8.52 30.16 -53.09
N GLN A 74 -7.64 30.90 -52.40
CA GLN A 74 -7.12 30.48 -51.11
C GLN A 74 -7.93 31.10 -49.97
N SER A 75 -8.30 30.30 -48.97
CA SER A 75 -8.98 30.77 -47.78
C SER A 75 -8.05 31.67 -46.94
N PRO A 76 -8.56 32.78 -46.39
CA PRO A 76 -7.75 33.65 -45.53
C PRO A 76 -7.32 33.00 -44.21
N ALA A 77 -6.35 33.62 -43.52
CA ALA A 77 -5.80 33.13 -42.25
C ALA A 77 -6.62 33.51 -41.00
N GLN A 78 -7.88 33.88 -41.19
CA GLN A 78 -8.73 34.39 -40.14
C GLN A 78 -10.15 33.84 -40.29
N ASN A 79 -10.73 33.50 -39.15
CA ASN A 79 -12.12 33.05 -39.06
C ASN A 79 -13.05 34.12 -39.65
N GLY A 80 -13.84 33.74 -40.66
CA GLY A 80 -14.73 34.65 -41.36
C GLY A 80 -15.43 34.02 -42.55
N SER A 81 -16.37 34.76 -43.12
CA SER A 81 -17.10 34.40 -44.33
C SER A 81 -16.75 35.37 -45.45
N TYR A 82 -16.43 34.83 -46.63
CA TYR A 82 -15.95 35.57 -47.79
C TYR A 82 -16.86 35.28 -48.97
N THR A 83 -17.46 36.32 -49.52
CA THR A 83 -18.48 36.21 -50.59
C THR A 83 -17.85 36.44 -51.95
N PHE A 84 -18.00 35.47 -52.84
CA PHE A 84 -17.52 35.55 -54.20
C PHE A 84 -18.66 35.89 -55.16
N THR A 85 -18.38 36.84 -56.07
CA THR A 85 -19.25 37.21 -57.20
C THR A 85 -18.40 37.35 -58.45
N VAL A 86 -19.02 37.26 -59.63
CA VAL A 86 -18.30 37.22 -60.90
C VAL A 86 -18.98 38.14 -61.92
N ARG A 87 -18.17 38.89 -62.66
CA ARG A 87 -18.60 39.65 -63.84
C ARG A 87 -18.13 38.93 -65.10
N THR A 88 -19.00 38.76 -66.08
CA THR A 88 -18.62 38.25 -67.41
C THR A 88 -18.08 39.40 -68.26
N LYS A 89 -16.86 39.23 -68.78
CA LYS A 89 -16.16 40.20 -69.63
C LYS A 89 -16.39 39.85 -71.10
N GLY A 90 -16.87 40.81 -71.87
CA GLY A 90 -17.03 40.68 -73.31
C GLY A 90 -15.77 41.05 -74.08
N THR A 91 -15.72 40.77 -75.38
CA THR A 91 -14.64 41.28 -76.26
C THR A 91 -14.80 42.77 -76.58
N ILE A 92 -15.99 43.35 -76.40
CA ILE A 92 -16.27 44.77 -76.70
C ILE A 92 -16.23 45.61 -75.41
N PRO A 93 -15.31 46.59 -75.29
CA PRO A 93 -15.24 47.47 -74.13
C PRO A 93 -16.56 48.21 -73.87
N GLY A 94 -16.97 48.27 -72.60
CA GLY A 94 -18.22 48.92 -72.19
C GLY A 94 -19.48 48.06 -72.28
N PHE A 95 -19.37 46.81 -72.78
CA PHE A 95 -20.48 45.86 -72.91
C PHE A 95 -20.28 44.60 -72.03
N ASP A 96 -19.60 44.75 -70.89
CA ASP A 96 -19.52 43.69 -69.87
C ASP A 96 -20.87 43.49 -69.17
N SER A 97 -21.05 42.35 -68.51
CA SER A 97 -22.23 42.15 -67.67
C SER A 97 -22.18 43.02 -66.40
N PRO A 98 -23.31 43.22 -65.70
CA PRO A 98 -23.30 43.53 -64.27
C PRO A 98 -22.53 42.45 -63.48
N VAL A 99 -22.13 42.76 -62.24
CA VAL A 99 -21.65 41.72 -61.30
C VAL A 99 -22.81 40.76 -61.01
N SER A 100 -22.52 39.46 -60.90
CA SER A 100 -23.53 38.44 -60.63
C SER A 100 -24.31 38.73 -59.35
N VAL A 101 -25.63 38.48 -59.40
CA VAL A 101 -26.48 38.38 -58.19
C VAL A 101 -26.23 37.05 -57.50
N ALA A 102 -25.92 36.00 -58.26
CA ALA A 102 -25.48 34.72 -57.72
C ALA A 102 -24.12 34.89 -57.02
N SER A 103 -23.98 34.26 -55.86
CA SER A 103 -22.77 34.32 -55.04
C SER A 103 -22.43 32.95 -54.46
N ALA A 104 -21.15 32.70 -54.21
CA ALA A 104 -20.72 31.59 -53.37
C ALA A 104 -20.02 32.13 -52.13
N VAL A 105 -20.30 31.54 -50.96
CA VAL A 105 -19.72 31.98 -49.68
C VAL A 105 -18.75 30.92 -49.19
N LEU A 106 -17.48 31.30 -49.05
CA LEU A 106 -16.45 30.49 -48.41
C LEU A 106 -16.36 30.87 -46.94
N THR A 107 -16.55 29.90 -46.06
CA THR A 107 -16.24 30.07 -44.64
C THR A 107 -14.83 29.56 -44.39
N SER A 108 -13.94 30.44 -43.94
CA SER A 108 -12.67 30.00 -43.34
C SER A 108 -12.89 29.93 -41.85
N LEU A 109 -12.75 28.73 -41.27
CA LEU A 109 -13.04 28.52 -39.86
C LEU A 109 -12.10 27.46 -39.27
N VAL A 110 -11.44 27.84 -38.18
CA VAL A 110 -10.71 26.94 -37.29
C VAL A 110 -11.28 27.14 -35.88
N THR A 111 -11.60 26.04 -35.22
CA THR A 111 -11.95 26.05 -33.79
C THR A 111 -10.97 25.19 -32.99
N ALA A 112 -10.82 25.47 -31.70
CA ALA A 112 -10.00 24.65 -30.84
C ALA A 112 -10.63 23.26 -30.61
N PRO A 113 -9.84 22.20 -30.34
CA PRO A 113 -10.37 20.95 -29.83
C PRO A 113 -11.14 21.16 -28.53
N ALA A 114 -12.01 20.21 -28.20
CA ALA A 114 -12.62 20.16 -26.88
C ALA A 114 -11.55 19.89 -25.80
N ALA A 115 -11.74 20.44 -24.60
CA ALA A 115 -10.88 20.08 -23.47
C ALA A 115 -11.04 18.58 -23.15
N PRO A 116 -9.95 17.85 -22.82
CA PRO A 116 -10.07 16.48 -22.36
C PRO A 116 -10.94 16.39 -21.10
N ALA A 117 -11.84 15.40 -21.08
CA ALA A 117 -12.76 15.15 -19.98
C ALA A 117 -12.37 13.89 -19.20
N SER A 118 -13.18 13.53 -18.19
CA SER A 118 -13.04 12.30 -17.39
C SER A 118 -11.60 12.04 -16.96
N VAL A 119 -10.99 13.03 -16.31
CA VAL A 119 -9.60 12.99 -15.89
C VAL A 119 -9.50 12.33 -14.51
N TRP A 120 -8.62 11.35 -14.34
CA TRP A 120 -8.48 10.59 -13.10
C TRP A 120 -7.06 10.04 -12.88
N LEU A 121 -6.78 9.63 -11.64
CA LEU A 121 -5.57 8.91 -11.24
C LEU A 121 -5.94 7.52 -10.74
N SER A 122 -5.11 6.51 -11.04
CA SER A 122 -5.29 5.15 -10.51
C SER A 122 -5.24 5.08 -8.98
N ALA A 123 -4.57 6.04 -8.34
CA ALA A 123 -4.58 6.26 -6.90
C ALA A 123 -4.35 7.76 -6.63
N GLN A 124 -5.06 8.32 -5.65
CA GLN A 124 -4.87 9.72 -5.23
C GLN A 124 -3.79 9.87 -4.16
N ASP A 125 -3.56 8.80 -3.39
CA ASP A 125 -2.58 8.76 -2.31
C ASP A 125 -1.64 7.56 -2.52
N VAL A 126 -0.34 7.83 -2.60
CA VAL A 126 0.70 6.81 -2.78
C VAL A 126 1.87 7.04 -1.83
N LYS A 127 2.74 6.05 -1.70
CA LYS A 127 4.01 6.18 -0.99
C LYS A 127 4.86 7.32 -1.59
N LEU A 128 5.74 7.91 -0.78
CA LEU A 128 6.80 8.81 -1.26
C LEU A 128 7.48 8.27 -2.54
N SER A 129 7.57 9.12 -3.56
CA SER A 129 8.12 8.77 -4.88
C SER A 129 7.42 7.58 -5.57
N GLY A 130 6.22 7.20 -5.09
CA GLY A 130 5.38 6.18 -5.69
C GLY A 130 4.81 6.64 -7.03
N GLN A 131 4.27 5.69 -7.79
CA GLN A 131 3.71 5.95 -9.10
C GLN A 131 2.20 5.76 -9.13
N ALA A 132 1.55 6.54 -9.97
CA ALA A 132 0.14 6.37 -10.34
C ALA A 132 -0.01 6.59 -11.85
N THR A 133 -1.05 6.00 -12.44
CA THR A 133 -1.41 6.25 -13.83
C THR A 133 -2.39 7.41 -13.89
N PHE A 134 -2.01 8.50 -14.56
CA PHE A 134 -2.85 9.63 -14.91
C PHE A 134 -3.54 9.36 -16.24
N SER A 135 -4.87 9.47 -16.27
CA SER A 135 -5.70 9.08 -17.41
C SER A 135 -6.75 10.15 -17.73
N TRP A 136 -7.14 10.25 -19.00
CA TRP A 136 -8.17 11.16 -19.48
C TRP A 136 -8.94 10.56 -20.66
N SER A 137 -10.13 11.07 -20.98
CA SER A 137 -10.83 10.66 -22.20
C SER A 137 -10.25 11.34 -23.43
N ALA A 138 -10.28 10.66 -24.58
CA ALA A 138 -9.92 11.28 -25.85
C ALA A 138 -10.76 12.55 -26.10
N ALA A 139 -10.10 13.63 -26.54
CA ALA A 139 -10.75 14.88 -26.89
C ALA A 139 -11.33 14.82 -28.32
N ALA A 140 -12.45 15.51 -28.54
CA ALA A 140 -12.95 15.75 -29.88
C ALA A 140 -12.12 16.84 -30.58
N GLY A 141 -11.78 16.62 -31.85
CA GLY A 141 -11.12 17.63 -32.67
C GLY A 141 -12.00 18.85 -32.90
N GLY A 142 -11.36 20.00 -33.12
CA GLY A 142 -12.04 21.21 -33.57
C GLY A 142 -12.36 21.16 -35.05
N THR A 143 -13.21 22.09 -35.51
CA THR A 143 -13.49 22.30 -36.92
C THR A 143 -12.19 22.66 -37.64
N ASN A 144 -11.83 21.89 -38.67
CA ASN A 144 -10.58 22.01 -39.42
C ASN A 144 -9.31 21.99 -38.54
N ASN A 145 -9.41 21.36 -37.36
CA ASN A 145 -8.33 21.32 -36.37
C ASN A 145 -8.35 19.99 -35.58
N PRO A 146 -7.98 18.87 -36.22
CA PRO A 146 -7.88 17.59 -35.53
C PRO A 146 -6.88 17.64 -34.37
N VAL A 147 -7.03 16.72 -33.41
CA VAL A 147 -6.11 16.61 -32.27
C VAL A 147 -4.76 16.06 -32.75
N ALA A 148 -3.69 16.81 -32.52
CA ALA A 148 -2.31 16.43 -32.82
C ALA A 148 -1.63 15.71 -31.64
N GLY A 149 -2.09 15.95 -30.41
CA GLY A 149 -1.56 15.35 -29.20
C GLY A 149 -2.15 15.94 -27.93
N TYR A 150 -1.51 15.68 -26.80
CA TYR A 150 -1.89 16.21 -25.50
C TYR A 150 -0.69 16.81 -24.77
N ALA A 151 -0.87 17.98 -24.16
CA ALA A 151 0.08 18.60 -23.26
C ALA A 151 -0.38 18.40 -21.81
N ILE A 152 0.47 17.75 -21.01
CA ILE A 152 0.25 17.52 -19.59
C ILE A 152 0.99 18.60 -18.82
N TYR A 153 0.32 19.15 -17.82
CA TYR A 153 0.85 20.15 -16.90
C TYR A 153 0.87 19.57 -15.49
N ARG A 154 1.85 20.00 -14.69
CA ARG A 154 2.05 19.62 -13.29
C ARG A 154 2.30 20.87 -12.47
N GLY A 155 1.46 21.11 -11.45
CA GLY A 155 1.53 22.33 -10.64
C GLY A 155 1.36 23.61 -11.46
N GLY A 156 0.60 23.53 -12.57
CA GLY A 156 0.38 24.64 -13.51
C GLY A 156 1.50 24.87 -14.54
N ALA A 157 2.66 24.22 -14.40
CA ALA A 157 3.76 24.31 -15.35
C ALA A 157 3.70 23.17 -16.39
N ALA A 158 4.23 23.41 -17.59
CA ALA A 158 4.34 22.37 -18.62
C ALA A 158 5.18 21.20 -18.09
N PHE A 159 4.66 19.98 -18.22
CA PHE A 159 5.33 18.77 -17.75
C PHE A 159 5.85 17.93 -18.91
N THR A 160 4.98 17.53 -19.82
CA THR A 160 5.34 16.75 -21.01
C THR A 160 4.23 16.79 -22.06
N THR A 161 4.50 16.27 -23.25
CA THR A 161 3.52 16.09 -24.32
C THR A 161 3.49 14.63 -24.77
N VAL A 162 2.31 14.15 -25.17
CA VAL A 162 2.13 12.83 -25.77
C VAL A 162 1.41 12.94 -27.12
N ALA A 163 1.63 11.97 -28.00
CA ALA A 163 1.03 11.93 -29.32
C ALA A 163 -0.50 11.76 -29.27
N ALA A 164 -1.18 12.08 -30.37
CA ALA A 164 -2.59 11.75 -30.56
C ALA A 164 -2.84 10.25 -30.32
N GLY A 165 -3.98 9.91 -29.72
CA GLY A 165 -4.35 8.53 -29.36
C GLY A 165 -3.82 8.05 -28.00
N VAL A 166 -2.81 8.71 -27.42
CA VAL A 166 -2.34 8.40 -26.05
C VAL A 166 -3.24 9.12 -25.03
N THR A 167 -3.83 8.37 -24.12
CA THR A 167 -4.80 8.86 -23.12
C THR A 167 -4.39 8.56 -21.67
N THR A 168 -3.17 8.08 -21.47
CA THR A 168 -2.64 7.71 -20.16
C THR A 168 -1.16 8.05 -20.04
N LEU A 169 -0.70 8.40 -18.84
CA LEU A 169 0.70 8.67 -18.50
C LEU A 169 1.01 8.20 -17.08
N VAL A 170 2.10 7.44 -16.89
CA VAL A 170 2.58 7.13 -15.54
C VAL A 170 3.26 8.37 -14.94
N VAL A 171 2.85 8.77 -13.75
CA VAL A 171 3.37 9.93 -13.03
C VAL A 171 3.91 9.54 -11.66
N THR A 172 4.90 10.27 -11.17
CA THR A 172 5.56 10.03 -9.88
C THR A 172 5.16 11.08 -8.87
N ALA A 173 4.79 10.65 -7.67
CA ALA A 173 4.44 11.51 -6.55
C ALA A 173 5.67 12.23 -5.97
N PRO A 174 5.48 13.29 -5.18
CA PRO A 174 6.57 13.95 -4.47
C PRO A 174 7.36 13.02 -3.53
N ALA A 175 8.58 13.43 -3.18
CA ALA A 175 9.41 12.71 -2.21
C ALA A 175 9.20 13.18 -0.75
N THR A 176 8.34 14.17 -0.53
CA THR A 176 8.06 14.78 0.78
C THR A 176 6.68 14.37 1.26
N ASP A 177 6.57 14.02 2.53
CA ASP A 177 5.32 13.62 3.17
C ASP A 177 4.27 14.75 3.12
N GLY A 178 3.04 14.40 2.75
CA GLY A 178 1.91 15.33 2.56
C GLY A 178 2.02 16.25 1.34
N ALA A 179 3.14 16.26 0.60
CA ALA A 179 3.27 17.06 -0.61
C ALA A 179 2.47 16.45 -1.75
N SER A 180 1.98 17.30 -2.66
CA SER A 180 1.15 16.87 -3.78
C SER A 180 1.50 17.54 -5.11
N TYR A 181 1.14 16.85 -6.20
CA TYR A 181 1.18 17.38 -7.55
C TYR A 181 -0.23 17.40 -8.15
N ALA A 182 -0.67 18.58 -8.59
CA ALA A 182 -1.88 18.73 -9.38
C ALA A 182 -1.57 18.56 -10.88
N PHE A 183 -2.28 17.66 -11.55
CA PHE A 183 -2.15 17.38 -12.97
C PHE A 183 -3.37 17.87 -13.75
N THR A 184 -3.12 18.52 -14.88
CA THR A 184 -4.13 18.90 -15.88
C THR A 184 -3.63 18.55 -17.26
N VAL A 185 -4.53 18.37 -18.22
CA VAL A 185 -4.18 18.07 -19.62
C VAL A 185 -4.92 18.99 -20.59
N LYS A 186 -4.25 19.38 -21.67
CA LYS A 186 -4.83 20.08 -22.82
C LYS A 186 -4.71 19.18 -24.05
N ALA A 187 -5.75 19.12 -24.88
CA ALA A 187 -5.63 18.66 -26.25
C ALA A 187 -4.97 19.75 -27.11
N LEU A 188 -3.96 19.34 -27.87
CA LEU A 188 -3.24 20.17 -28.83
C LEU A 188 -3.86 20.00 -30.21
N GLY A 189 -4.18 21.11 -30.88
CA GLY A 189 -4.66 21.10 -32.26
C GLY A 189 -3.52 20.99 -33.27
N THR A 190 -3.83 20.68 -34.53
CA THR A 190 -2.87 20.84 -35.64
C THR A 190 -2.64 22.30 -36.04
N VAL A 191 -3.54 23.21 -35.64
CA VAL A 191 -3.43 24.65 -35.91
C VAL A 191 -2.95 25.38 -34.67
N ALA A 192 -1.77 26.01 -34.77
CA ALA A 192 -1.16 26.75 -33.67
C ALA A 192 -2.06 27.89 -33.17
N GLY A 193 -2.12 28.07 -31.85
CA GLY A 193 -2.97 29.09 -31.22
C GLY A 193 -4.43 28.65 -31.01
N PHE A 194 -4.82 27.47 -31.48
CA PHE A 194 -6.16 26.89 -31.31
C PHE A 194 -6.09 25.58 -30.52
N ASP A 195 -5.35 25.57 -29.41
CA ASP A 195 -5.38 24.46 -28.46
C ASP A 195 -6.61 24.55 -27.56
N SER A 196 -7.02 23.41 -27.00
CA SER A 196 -8.13 23.38 -26.06
C SER A 196 -7.82 24.10 -24.73
N ALA A 197 -8.87 24.40 -23.97
CA ALA A 197 -8.74 24.75 -22.56
C ALA A 197 -8.16 23.56 -21.75
N ALA A 198 -7.60 23.86 -20.57
CA ALA A 198 -7.16 22.81 -19.66
C ALA A 198 -8.33 22.02 -19.09
N SER A 199 -8.11 20.73 -18.86
CA SER A 199 -9.03 19.88 -18.10
C SER A 199 -9.19 20.36 -16.65
N SER A 200 -10.15 19.77 -15.93
CA SER A 200 -10.14 19.80 -14.47
C SER A 200 -8.85 19.16 -13.92
N ALA A 201 -8.40 19.64 -12.76
CA ALA A 201 -7.20 19.14 -12.11
C ALA A 201 -7.51 17.89 -11.25
N VAL A 202 -6.55 16.97 -11.20
CA VAL A 202 -6.52 15.86 -10.23
C VAL A 202 -5.23 15.91 -9.44
N THR A 203 -5.27 15.48 -8.19
CA THR A 203 -4.16 15.65 -7.23
C THR A 203 -3.61 14.30 -6.82
N LEU A 204 -2.29 14.14 -6.95
CA LEU A 204 -1.53 12.99 -6.45
C LEU A 204 -0.74 13.42 -5.21
N THR A 205 -1.03 12.81 -4.06
CA THR A 205 -0.40 13.13 -2.77
C THR A 205 0.54 12.00 -2.34
N ALA A 206 1.71 12.39 -1.85
CA ALA A 206 2.71 11.47 -1.31
C ALA A 206 2.59 11.34 0.21
N HIS A 207 2.70 10.12 0.72
CA HIS A 207 2.69 9.84 2.15
C HIS A 207 3.90 9.01 2.56
N ALA A 208 4.52 9.38 3.68
CA ALA A 208 5.54 8.59 4.35
C ALA A 208 4.96 7.26 4.87
N PRO A 209 5.82 6.24 5.11
CA PRO A 209 5.39 5.04 5.81
C PRO A 209 4.76 5.39 7.15
N GLN A 210 3.52 4.94 7.37
CA GLN A 210 2.79 5.13 8.61
C GLN A 210 2.58 3.78 9.29
N HIS A 211 2.64 3.77 10.64
CA HIS A 211 2.27 2.60 11.42
C HIS A 211 1.51 2.93 12.69
N VAL A 212 0.77 1.94 13.19
CA VAL A 212 0.14 1.95 14.50
C VAL A 212 0.39 0.60 15.18
N ASP A 213 0.79 0.68 16.44
CA ASP A 213 1.07 -0.49 17.28
C ASP A 213 -0.11 -0.75 18.23
N SER A 214 -0.45 -2.02 18.41
CA SER A 214 -1.48 -2.50 19.33
C SER A 214 -0.96 -3.69 20.11
N TYR A 215 -1.26 -3.72 21.41
CA TYR A 215 -0.76 -4.74 22.34
C TYR A 215 -1.92 -5.37 23.11
N PHE A 216 -1.94 -6.69 23.15
CA PHE A 216 -3.00 -7.48 23.77
C PHE A 216 -2.40 -8.37 24.86
N THR A 217 -2.77 -8.09 26.12
CA THR A 217 -2.49 -8.92 27.30
C THR A 217 -3.70 -9.74 27.76
N ALA A 218 -4.84 -9.56 27.07
CA ALA A 218 -6.04 -10.38 27.20
C ALA A 218 -6.62 -10.64 25.81
N SER A 219 -7.31 -11.77 25.65
CA SER A 219 -7.98 -12.11 24.39
C SER A 219 -9.03 -11.07 24.02
N GLY A 220 -9.19 -10.85 22.73
CA GLY A 220 -10.10 -9.84 22.20
C GLY A 220 -10.17 -9.88 20.69
N THR A 221 -10.44 -8.73 20.10
CA THR A 221 -10.56 -8.58 18.66
C THR A 221 -9.76 -7.36 18.22
N TYR A 222 -8.98 -7.52 17.17
CA TYR A 222 -8.28 -6.44 16.51
C TYR A 222 -9.02 -6.08 15.22
N THR A 223 -9.47 -4.84 15.09
CA THR A 223 -10.03 -4.34 13.83
C THR A 223 -8.92 -3.73 13.00
N VAL A 224 -8.66 -4.29 11.83
CA VAL A 224 -7.65 -3.79 10.90
C VAL A 224 -8.05 -2.36 10.48
N PRO A 225 -7.18 -1.35 10.67
CA PRO A 225 -7.49 0.01 10.24
C PRO A 225 -7.84 0.04 8.75
N ALA A 226 -8.81 0.89 8.37
CA ALA A 226 -9.27 0.98 6.98
C ALA A 226 -8.17 1.37 5.97
N TRP A 227 -7.05 1.89 6.47
CA TRP A 227 -5.89 2.30 5.68
C TRP A 227 -4.75 1.29 5.67
N ALA A 228 -4.80 0.23 6.49
CA ALA A 228 -3.68 -0.69 6.65
C ALA A 228 -3.59 -1.67 5.48
N GLU A 229 -2.43 -1.76 4.84
CA GLU A 229 -2.17 -2.65 3.70
C GLU A 229 -1.66 -4.03 4.17
N ARG A 230 -1.02 -4.06 5.34
CA ARG A 230 -0.45 -5.26 5.96
C ARG A 230 -0.22 -5.04 7.46
N VAL A 231 0.05 -6.13 8.18
CA VAL A 231 0.45 -6.10 9.59
C VAL A 231 1.72 -6.92 9.83
N ASP A 232 2.53 -6.49 10.78
CA ASP A 232 3.51 -7.34 11.45
C ASP A 232 2.92 -7.79 12.78
N VAL A 233 3.13 -9.05 13.15
CA VAL A 233 2.54 -9.64 14.36
C VAL A 233 3.58 -10.45 15.11
N THR A 234 3.64 -10.25 16.42
CA THR A 234 4.37 -11.11 17.36
C THR A 234 3.39 -11.76 18.32
N CYS A 235 3.38 -13.09 18.35
CA CYS A 235 2.63 -13.89 19.30
C CYS A 235 3.59 -14.54 20.31
N ILE A 236 3.27 -14.45 21.60
CA ILE A 236 3.97 -15.11 22.70
C ILE A 236 2.95 -15.94 23.48
N GLY A 237 3.12 -17.26 23.54
CA GLY A 237 2.24 -18.15 24.30
C GLY A 237 2.31 -17.92 25.82
N GLY A 238 1.30 -18.40 26.54
CA GLY A 238 1.34 -18.43 28.01
C GLY A 238 2.39 -19.43 28.51
N GLY A 239 2.97 -19.18 29.69
CA GLY A 239 3.92 -20.10 30.32
C GLY A 239 3.22 -21.30 30.94
N GLY A 240 3.89 -22.45 31.02
CA GLY A 240 3.37 -23.64 31.72
C GLY A 240 3.40 -23.48 33.23
N GLY A 241 2.45 -24.12 33.92
CA GLY A 241 2.38 -24.15 35.38
C GLY A 241 3.36 -25.15 35.98
N GLY A 242 3.90 -24.80 37.15
CA GLY A 242 4.72 -25.71 37.96
C GLY A 242 3.88 -26.81 38.62
N SER A 243 4.53 -27.93 38.93
CA SER A 243 3.92 -29.05 39.66
C SER A 243 4.08 -28.94 41.17
N ALA A 244 3.27 -29.70 41.92
CA ALA A 244 3.33 -29.82 43.38
C ALA A 244 3.52 -31.28 43.83
N ARG A 245 4.21 -31.46 44.96
CA ARG A 245 4.30 -32.73 45.71
C ARG A 245 3.94 -32.50 47.18
N PHE A 246 3.30 -33.49 47.80
CA PHE A 246 2.91 -33.49 49.21
C PHE A 246 3.79 -34.49 49.99
N GLY A 247 4.40 -34.06 51.11
CA GLY A 247 5.22 -34.90 52.00
C GLY A 247 6.75 -34.78 51.84
N ASP A 248 7.45 -35.40 52.81
CA ASP A 248 8.90 -35.54 53.05
C ASP A 248 9.86 -34.80 52.09
N GLY A 249 9.87 -33.47 52.15
CA GLY A 249 10.99 -32.65 51.67
C GLY A 249 11.22 -32.59 50.15
N GLY A 250 10.34 -33.17 49.32
CA GLY A 250 10.51 -33.24 47.87
C GLY A 250 9.91 -32.05 47.12
N GLY A 251 10.76 -31.19 46.51
CA GLY A 251 10.31 -30.07 45.67
C GLY A 251 9.69 -30.50 44.33
N GLY A 252 8.71 -29.74 43.82
CA GLY A 252 8.11 -29.91 42.48
C GLY A 252 9.03 -29.49 41.33
N CYS A 253 8.66 -29.82 40.09
CA CYS A 253 9.31 -29.32 38.87
C CYS A 253 8.62 -28.09 38.28
N GLY A 254 9.40 -27.18 37.69
CA GLY A 254 8.92 -25.96 37.04
C GLY A 254 8.26 -26.21 35.67
N GLY A 255 7.39 -25.29 35.26
CA GLY A 255 6.86 -25.23 33.90
C GLY A 255 7.82 -24.51 32.93
N ALA A 256 7.60 -24.68 31.63
CA ALA A 256 8.36 -24.05 30.57
C ALA A 256 7.79 -22.68 30.18
N SER A 257 8.61 -21.86 29.53
CA SER A 257 8.17 -20.59 28.92
C SER A 257 7.22 -20.81 27.73
N GLY A 258 6.42 -19.81 27.37
CA GLY A 258 5.66 -19.82 26.11
C GLY A 258 6.56 -19.77 24.87
N HIS A 259 6.07 -20.25 23.73
CA HIS A 259 6.75 -20.08 22.45
C HIS A 259 6.57 -18.66 21.90
N ILE A 260 7.46 -18.23 21.00
CA ILE A 260 7.36 -16.96 20.28
C ILE A 260 7.24 -17.25 18.78
N SER A 261 6.39 -16.51 18.07
CA SER A 261 6.22 -16.59 16.62
C SER A 261 6.00 -15.20 16.03
N HIS A 262 6.68 -14.91 14.93
CA HIS A 262 6.60 -13.63 14.23
C HIS A 262 6.05 -13.83 12.80
N GLY A 263 5.05 -13.06 12.43
CA GLY A 263 4.61 -12.91 11.04
C GLY A 263 4.93 -11.50 10.56
N VAL A 264 5.78 -11.36 9.54
CA VAL A 264 6.15 -10.07 8.95
C VAL A 264 5.44 -9.91 7.61
N GLY A 265 4.85 -8.74 7.37
CA GLY A 265 4.14 -8.42 6.14
C GLY A 265 2.90 -9.29 5.91
N VAL A 266 2.20 -9.69 6.97
CA VAL A 266 0.98 -10.49 6.90
C VAL A 266 -0.11 -9.67 6.19
N ALA A 267 -0.62 -10.20 5.08
CA ALA A 267 -1.70 -9.59 4.33
C ALA A 267 -2.99 -9.60 5.17
N VAL A 268 -3.67 -8.46 5.25
CA VAL A 268 -4.94 -8.29 5.95
C VAL A 268 -5.90 -7.50 5.09
N THR A 269 -7.20 -7.74 5.27
CA THR A 269 -8.23 -6.94 4.61
C THR A 269 -8.60 -5.74 5.49
N PRO A 270 -8.52 -4.50 5.00
CA PRO A 270 -8.90 -3.33 5.78
C PRO A 270 -10.31 -3.42 6.35
N GLY A 271 -10.51 -2.98 7.59
CA GLY A 271 -11.80 -2.99 8.28
C GLY A 271 -12.24 -4.36 8.82
N THR A 272 -11.52 -5.45 8.52
CA THR A 272 -11.87 -6.77 9.03
C THR A 272 -11.48 -6.93 10.50
N ALA A 273 -12.32 -7.65 11.23
CA ALA A 273 -12.06 -8.05 12.60
C ALA A 273 -11.25 -9.36 12.61
N VAL A 274 -10.09 -9.34 13.26
CA VAL A 274 -9.24 -10.51 13.49
C VAL A 274 -9.29 -10.87 14.97
N ALA A 275 -9.60 -12.13 15.27
CA ALA A 275 -9.57 -12.63 16.64
C ALA A 275 -8.14 -12.59 17.19
N VAL A 276 -7.97 -12.03 18.38
CA VAL A 276 -6.70 -12.06 19.11
C VAL A 276 -6.85 -12.99 20.29
N THR A 277 -6.12 -14.09 20.29
CA THR A 277 -6.07 -15.04 21.40
C THR A 277 -4.81 -14.77 22.20
N VAL A 278 -4.96 -14.44 23.48
CA VAL A 278 -3.84 -14.38 24.42
C VAL A 278 -3.88 -15.66 25.26
N GLY A 279 -2.83 -16.46 25.13
CA GLY A 279 -2.71 -17.74 25.82
C GLY A 279 -2.70 -17.54 27.33
N ALA A 280 -3.61 -18.22 28.05
CA ALA A 280 -3.59 -18.17 29.51
C ALA A 280 -2.31 -18.79 30.08
N GLY A 281 -1.89 -18.33 31.25
CA GLY A 281 -0.85 -19.02 32.00
C GLY A 281 -1.34 -20.38 32.49
N GLY A 282 -0.47 -21.37 32.44
CA GLY A 282 -0.75 -22.71 32.94
C GLY A 282 -1.00 -22.67 34.45
N ALA A 283 -2.11 -23.24 34.90
CA ALA A 283 -2.41 -23.35 36.32
C ALA A 283 -1.34 -24.19 37.05
N ARG A 284 -1.06 -23.80 38.29
CA ARG A 284 -0.21 -24.57 39.19
C ARG A 284 -0.86 -25.91 39.55
N GLY A 285 -0.07 -26.94 39.86
CA GLY A 285 -0.60 -28.15 40.50
C GLY A 285 -1.18 -27.81 41.87
N LEU A 286 -2.51 -27.95 42.07
CA LEU A 286 -3.19 -27.61 43.33
C LEU A 286 -3.13 -28.73 44.38
N GLU A 287 -3.09 -28.32 45.64
CA GLU A 287 -2.87 -29.09 46.89
C GLU A 287 -3.86 -30.21 47.26
N SER A 288 -5.09 -30.23 46.73
CA SER A 288 -6.12 -31.15 47.24
C SER A 288 -6.27 -32.41 46.39
N ALA A 289 -5.50 -33.46 46.68
CA ALA A 289 -5.87 -34.80 46.25
C ALA A 289 -7.03 -35.32 47.12
N PRO A 290 -8.03 -36.01 46.56
CA PRO A 290 -8.77 -37.02 47.33
C PRO A 290 -7.73 -37.98 47.91
N ALA A 291 -7.88 -38.37 49.17
CA ALA A 291 -6.89 -39.17 49.91
C ALA A 291 -6.31 -40.33 49.06
N GLY A 292 -5.03 -40.26 48.70
CA GLY A 292 -4.33 -41.34 47.98
C GLY A 292 -3.19 -40.92 47.05
N ASP A 293 -3.25 -39.74 46.41
CA ASP A 293 -2.23 -39.31 45.45
C ASP A 293 -1.36 -38.14 45.97
N GLN A 294 -0.05 -38.38 46.11
CA GLN A 294 0.90 -37.44 46.74
C GLN A 294 1.53 -36.42 45.76
N SER A 295 1.08 -36.35 44.51
CA SER A 295 1.63 -35.39 43.54
C SER A 295 0.71 -35.02 42.38
N ARG A 296 0.79 -33.76 41.92
CA ARG A 296 0.04 -33.26 40.76
C ARG A 296 0.92 -32.43 39.83
N SER A 297 0.86 -32.77 38.55
CA SER A 297 1.45 -31.98 37.46
C SER A 297 0.76 -30.61 37.35
N GLY A 298 1.46 -29.61 36.83
CA GLY A 298 0.85 -28.33 36.45
C GLY A 298 -0.05 -28.47 35.22
N VAL A 299 -0.47 -27.33 34.64
CA VAL A 299 -1.19 -27.28 33.36
C VAL A 299 -0.33 -26.58 32.32
N ASP A 300 -0.42 -27.02 31.06
CA ASP A 300 0.28 -26.36 29.97
C ASP A 300 -0.22 -24.92 29.81
N GLY A 301 0.65 -24.01 29.37
CA GLY A 301 0.24 -22.68 28.98
C GLY A 301 -0.64 -22.70 27.74
N GLY A 302 -1.54 -21.74 27.63
CA GLY A 302 -2.36 -21.53 26.44
C GLY A 302 -1.54 -21.00 25.26
N ALA A 303 -1.95 -21.33 24.04
CA ALA A 303 -1.40 -20.74 22.83
C ALA A 303 -1.90 -19.31 22.64
N SER A 304 -1.05 -18.44 22.10
CA SER A 304 -1.43 -17.10 21.64
C SER A 304 -1.52 -17.08 20.12
N GLY A 305 -2.40 -16.24 19.57
CA GLY A 305 -2.60 -16.16 18.13
C GLY A 305 -3.28 -14.89 17.66
N PHE A 306 -3.02 -14.56 16.41
CA PHE A 306 -3.68 -13.52 15.64
C PHE A 306 -4.42 -14.19 14.48
N GLY A 307 -5.70 -14.45 14.70
CA GLY A 307 -6.52 -15.32 13.85
C GLY A 307 -5.84 -16.67 13.60
N SER A 308 -5.92 -17.15 12.36
CA SER A 308 -5.14 -18.28 11.87
C SER A 308 -3.82 -17.86 11.21
N LEU A 309 -3.47 -16.57 11.26
CA LEU A 309 -2.37 -15.99 10.49
C LEU A 309 -1.02 -16.18 11.18
N VAL A 310 -0.98 -15.97 12.51
CA VAL A 310 0.22 -16.13 13.32
C VAL A 310 -0.16 -16.75 14.65
N ALA A 311 0.50 -17.84 15.03
CA ALA A 311 0.26 -18.51 16.30
C ALA A 311 1.57 -18.91 16.98
N ALA A 312 1.55 -18.91 18.30
CA ALA A 312 2.64 -19.39 19.15
C ALA A 312 2.06 -20.33 20.21
N GLY A 313 2.63 -21.52 20.34
CA GLY A 313 2.24 -22.49 21.37
C GLY A 313 2.52 -21.97 22.79
N GLY A 314 1.76 -22.47 23.77
CA GLY A 314 2.08 -22.24 25.17
C GLY A 314 3.20 -23.14 25.68
N GLY A 315 3.74 -22.82 26.84
CA GLY A 315 4.80 -23.58 27.50
C GLY A 315 4.28 -24.86 28.13
N GLN A 316 5.05 -25.94 28.09
CA GLN A 316 4.68 -27.19 28.75
C GLN A 316 4.70 -27.09 30.27
N ARG A 317 3.79 -27.80 30.93
CA ARG A 317 3.72 -27.95 32.39
C ARG A 317 4.91 -28.69 32.97
N GLY A 318 5.17 -28.46 34.25
CA GLY A 318 5.96 -29.39 35.05
C GLY A 318 5.19 -30.69 35.29
N ILE A 319 5.82 -31.85 35.06
CA ILE A 319 5.21 -33.17 35.19
C ILE A 319 5.72 -33.94 36.42
N VAL A 320 4.79 -34.46 37.21
CA VAL A 320 5.03 -35.45 38.28
C VAL A 320 4.18 -36.70 38.00
N HIS A 321 4.79 -37.88 38.00
CA HIS A 321 4.12 -39.17 37.78
C HIS A 321 3.87 -39.91 39.11
N THR A 322 2.65 -40.38 39.36
CA THR A 322 2.28 -41.45 40.34
C THR A 322 1.25 -42.39 39.67
N PRO A 323 1.20 -43.71 39.97
CA PRO A 323 1.46 -44.34 41.28
C PRO A 323 2.39 -45.58 41.28
N ALA A 324 2.76 -46.01 42.50
CA ALA A 324 3.53 -47.21 42.88
C ALA A 324 5.04 -47.21 42.52
N TRP A 325 5.88 -47.19 43.57
CA TRP A 325 7.31 -47.55 43.57
C TRP A 325 8.10 -47.14 42.30
N ILE A 326 8.24 -45.82 42.17
CA ILE A 326 8.82 -45.05 41.07
C ILE A 326 10.29 -45.41 40.76
N VAL A 327 10.57 -45.53 39.46
CA VAL A 327 11.92 -45.53 38.86
C VAL A 327 12.44 -44.07 38.79
N PRO A 328 13.66 -43.74 39.26
CA PRO A 328 14.22 -42.37 39.33
C PRO A 328 14.38 -41.54 38.02
N GLY A 329 13.72 -41.91 36.92
CA GLY A 329 13.92 -41.32 35.58
C GLY A 329 12.70 -40.65 34.93
N SER A 330 11.55 -40.59 35.58
CA SER A 330 10.27 -40.22 34.92
C SER A 330 9.71 -38.83 35.26
N HIS A 331 10.28 -38.08 36.20
CA HIS A 331 9.84 -36.70 36.50
C HIS A 331 10.54 -35.70 35.58
N ARG A 332 9.82 -34.84 34.87
CA ARG A 332 10.44 -33.91 33.92
C ARG A 332 9.96 -32.48 34.15
N GLY A 333 10.89 -31.53 34.05
CA GLY A 333 10.55 -30.14 33.78
C GLY A 333 9.75 -30.04 32.48
N GLY A 334 8.94 -28.99 32.33
CA GLY A 334 8.32 -28.73 31.02
C GLY A 334 9.40 -28.57 29.95
N ASN A 335 9.22 -29.13 28.75
CA ASN A 335 10.13 -28.91 27.63
C ASN A 335 9.61 -27.79 26.71
N GLY A 336 10.53 -27.08 26.04
CA GLY A 336 10.18 -26.11 25.00
C GLY A 336 9.93 -24.69 25.50
N GLY A 337 9.32 -23.87 24.65
CA GLY A 337 9.23 -22.43 24.81
C GLY A 337 10.43 -21.68 24.26
N ALA A 338 10.32 -20.35 24.19
CA ALA A 338 11.41 -19.50 23.73
C ALA A 338 12.62 -19.61 24.67
N GLY A 339 12.40 -19.52 25.99
CA GLY A 339 13.46 -19.58 27.02
C GLY A 339 13.68 -20.96 27.64
N GLY A 340 13.24 -22.05 27.01
CA GLY A 340 13.41 -23.41 27.54
C GLY A 340 12.60 -23.74 28.81
N GLY A 341 12.88 -24.91 29.37
CA GLY A 341 12.18 -25.54 30.48
C GLY A 341 12.76 -25.27 31.88
N GLY A 342 11.93 -25.28 32.92
CA GLY A 342 12.38 -25.26 34.32
C GLY A 342 12.85 -26.65 34.77
N GLY A 343 14.08 -26.77 35.29
CA GLY A 343 14.57 -28.04 35.84
C GLY A 343 13.84 -28.48 37.13
N GLY A 344 13.99 -29.75 37.50
CA GLY A 344 13.33 -30.31 38.69
C GLY A 344 14.13 -31.45 39.34
N ARG A 345 13.76 -31.84 40.56
CA ARG A 345 14.36 -32.98 41.28
C ARG A 345 13.31 -34.02 41.63
N ALA A 346 13.62 -35.28 41.37
CA ALA A 346 12.88 -36.41 41.97
C ALA A 346 13.56 -36.78 43.29
N ALA A 347 12.90 -36.51 44.42
CA ALA A 347 13.41 -36.95 45.72
C ALA A 347 12.93 -38.37 46.00
N HIS A 348 13.84 -39.35 45.96
CA HIS A 348 13.79 -40.46 46.91
C HIS A 348 15.18 -41.06 47.12
N THR A 349 15.61 -41.10 48.39
CA THR A 349 16.76 -41.82 49.00
C THR A 349 18.06 -41.95 48.21
N THR A 350 19.15 -41.40 48.77
CA THR A 350 20.60 -41.63 48.50
C THR A 350 21.14 -41.56 47.06
N ALA A 351 20.31 -41.59 46.02
CA ALA A 351 20.67 -41.36 44.63
C ALA A 351 19.79 -40.23 44.06
N GLN A 352 20.21 -38.99 44.32
CA GLN A 352 19.48 -37.79 43.90
C GLN A 352 19.94 -37.37 42.48
N THR A 353 19.07 -37.45 41.48
CA THR A 353 19.33 -36.97 40.12
C THR A 353 18.67 -35.60 39.91
N SER A 354 19.47 -34.54 39.74
CA SER A 354 19.00 -33.27 39.19
C SER A 354 18.64 -33.45 37.73
N MET A 355 17.41 -33.14 37.33
CA MET A 355 17.01 -33.23 35.93
C MET A 355 17.05 -31.83 35.32
N ALA A 356 17.82 -31.71 34.23
CA ALA A 356 17.91 -30.47 33.45
C ALA A 356 16.52 -30.06 32.95
N GLY A 357 16.30 -28.75 32.85
CA GLY A 357 15.16 -28.22 32.11
C GLY A 357 15.23 -28.64 30.64
N GLY A 358 14.09 -28.72 29.96
CA GLY A 358 14.07 -29.04 28.53
C GLY A 358 14.67 -27.93 27.66
N ASP A 359 15.08 -28.30 26.45
CA ASP A 359 15.67 -27.41 25.46
C ASP A 359 14.72 -26.26 25.09
N GLY A 360 15.27 -25.06 24.89
CA GLY A 360 14.58 -23.89 24.34
C GLY A 360 14.74 -23.80 22.83
N MET A 361 14.20 -22.74 22.20
CA MET A 361 14.52 -22.45 20.80
C MET A 361 16.02 -22.16 20.67
N ASN A 362 16.75 -23.11 20.07
CA ASN A 362 18.17 -22.99 19.69
C ASN A 362 19.20 -23.03 20.83
N THR A 363 18.82 -23.45 22.05
CA THR A 363 19.76 -23.73 23.14
C THR A 363 19.47 -25.08 23.81
N PRO A 364 20.50 -25.94 24.01
CA PRO A 364 20.37 -27.09 24.89
C PRO A 364 20.00 -26.64 26.30
N GLY A 365 19.14 -27.38 27.00
CA GLY A 365 18.78 -27.14 28.39
C GLY A 365 20.04 -27.02 29.25
N GLY A 366 20.31 -25.80 29.74
CA GLY A 366 21.53 -25.48 30.50
C GLY A 366 22.76 -25.05 29.70
N GLY A 367 22.62 -24.58 28.45
CA GLY A 367 23.70 -24.02 27.63
C GLY A 367 23.69 -22.48 27.51
N THR A 368 24.87 -21.85 27.48
CA THR A 368 25.10 -20.38 27.46
C THR A 368 25.06 -19.75 26.05
N GLY A 369 24.24 -20.25 25.14
CA GLY A 369 24.24 -19.79 23.73
C GLY A 369 23.23 -18.66 23.46
N THR A 370 23.68 -17.54 22.89
CA THR A 370 22.81 -16.50 22.32
C THR A 370 22.29 -16.97 20.96
N GLY A 371 21.03 -17.42 20.90
CA GLY A 371 20.35 -17.66 19.63
C GLY A 371 19.97 -16.35 18.93
N THR A 372 19.67 -16.40 17.63
CA THR A 372 19.35 -15.27 16.72
C THR A 372 18.25 -14.29 17.20
N TYR A 373 17.55 -14.59 18.30
CA TYR A 373 16.50 -13.76 18.89
C TYR A 373 16.78 -13.31 20.35
N GLY A 374 17.84 -13.81 21.01
CA GLY A 374 18.23 -13.37 22.36
C GLY A 374 17.54 -14.05 23.55
N VAL A 375 16.89 -15.23 23.39
CA VAL A 375 16.30 -15.94 24.56
C VAL A 375 17.37 -16.80 25.23
N SER A 376 17.53 -16.68 26.55
CA SER A 376 18.32 -17.60 27.36
C SER A 376 17.44 -18.71 27.97
N GLY A 377 18.03 -19.90 28.09
CA GLY A 377 17.41 -21.10 28.65
C GLY A 377 17.21 -21.01 30.18
N GLY A 378 16.11 -21.58 30.69
CA GLY A 378 15.81 -21.66 32.12
C GLY A 378 16.80 -22.54 32.90
N GLY A 379 17.20 -22.07 34.09
CA GLY A 379 18.10 -22.79 34.99
C GLY A 379 17.42 -23.92 35.79
N GLY A 380 18.16 -25.01 36.07
CA GLY A 380 17.75 -26.08 36.99
C GLY A 380 18.14 -25.80 38.46
N GLY A 381 17.37 -26.31 39.42
CA GLY A 381 17.61 -26.13 40.87
C GLY A 381 18.63 -27.10 41.50
N GLY A 382 19.33 -26.66 42.56
CA GLY A 382 20.39 -27.37 43.33
C GLY A 382 19.99 -27.86 44.76
N TYR A 383 20.77 -28.79 45.39
CA TYR A 383 20.57 -29.35 46.76
C TYR A 383 21.45 -28.61 47.77
N LYS A 384 21.12 -28.67 49.07
CA LYS A 384 22.10 -28.42 50.14
C LYS A 384 23.15 -29.54 50.14
N GLY A 385 24.43 -29.17 50.12
CA GLY A 385 25.51 -29.99 50.68
C GLY A 385 26.22 -30.99 49.75
N THR A 386 25.82 -31.17 48.50
CA THR A 386 26.60 -31.96 47.53
C THR A 386 26.92 -31.11 46.30
N SER A 387 28.20 -31.10 45.93
CA SER A 387 28.76 -30.47 44.74
C SER A 387 28.34 -31.21 43.46
N GLY A 388 27.03 -31.33 43.24
CA GLY A 388 26.50 -31.61 41.91
C GLY A 388 26.78 -30.38 41.06
N GLY A 389 27.52 -30.57 39.96
CA GLY A 389 27.98 -29.48 39.10
C GLY A 389 26.84 -28.52 38.76
N SER A 390 27.11 -27.24 38.93
CA SER A 390 26.29 -26.14 38.43
C SER A 390 25.83 -26.45 37.01
N GLY A 391 24.53 -26.67 36.82
CA GLY A 391 23.94 -26.55 35.48
C GLY A 391 24.20 -25.12 35.03
N SER A 392 24.80 -24.95 33.85
CA SER A 392 25.42 -23.71 33.39
C SER A 392 24.41 -22.59 33.11
N GLY A 393 23.90 -21.95 34.15
CA GLY A 393 23.41 -20.57 34.15
C GLY A 393 24.50 -19.69 34.77
N GLY A 394 25.03 -18.72 34.01
CA GLY A 394 26.32 -18.08 34.22
C GLY A 394 26.59 -17.45 35.61
N ASN A 395 27.87 -17.52 35.99
CA ASN A 395 28.50 -16.94 37.18
C ASN A 395 28.18 -15.44 37.37
N TRP A 396 27.83 -15.02 38.58
CA TRP A 396 28.65 -14.16 39.47
C TRP A 396 27.90 -13.96 40.79
N GLY A 397 28.45 -14.48 41.89
CA GLY A 397 27.94 -14.25 43.24
C GLY A 397 28.37 -15.35 44.19
N THR A 398 29.44 -15.11 44.94
CA THR A 398 29.89 -15.98 46.03
C THR A 398 28.90 -15.94 47.19
N THR A 399 27.88 -16.80 47.17
CA THR A 399 27.14 -17.34 48.34
C THR A 399 26.05 -18.30 47.83
N PRO A 400 25.72 -19.40 48.55
CA PRO A 400 24.99 -20.53 47.98
C PRO A 400 23.47 -20.28 48.01
N THR A 401 22.96 -19.48 47.08
CA THR A 401 21.52 -19.41 46.80
C THR A 401 21.25 -20.21 45.52
N ASN A 402 20.67 -21.40 45.66
CA ASN A 402 20.31 -22.26 44.53
C ASN A 402 19.13 -21.64 43.75
N GLY A 403 19.46 -20.93 42.69
CA GLY A 403 18.57 -20.46 41.64
C GLY A 403 19.44 -19.82 40.57
N GLY A 404 19.63 -20.51 39.45
CA GLY A 404 20.38 -19.93 38.33
C GLY A 404 19.60 -18.74 37.78
N THR A 405 20.23 -17.57 37.73
CA THR A 405 19.77 -16.45 36.92
C THR A 405 20.06 -16.76 35.46
N GLY A 406 19.03 -16.92 34.63
CA GLY A 406 19.19 -16.93 33.18
C GLY A 406 19.97 -15.70 32.73
N ALA A 407 20.98 -15.89 31.87
CA ALA A 407 21.81 -14.80 31.39
C ALA A 407 20.93 -13.73 30.73
N ASN A 408 21.04 -12.51 31.24
CA ASN A 408 20.37 -11.32 30.72
C ASN A 408 21.20 -10.81 29.55
N THR A 409 21.03 -11.42 28.39
CA THR A 409 21.70 -10.97 27.17
C THR A 409 20.65 -10.92 26.07
N ASP A 410 20.17 -9.69 25.89
CA ASP A 410 19.52 -9.16 24.70
C ASP A 410 18.01 -8.93 24.78
N GLU A 411 17.68 -7.69 24.44
CA GLU A 411 16.39 -7.04 24.56
C GLU A 411 15.43 -7.67 23.52
N TYR A 412 14.41 -8.39 23.99
CA TYR A 412 13.34 -8.82 23.08
C TYR A 412 12.60 -7.60 22.56
N TYR A 413 12.36 -7.55 21.25
CA TYR A 413 11.65 -6.46 20.59
C TYR A 413 10.54 -7.06 19.73
N CYS A 414 9.27 -6.79 20.08
CA CYS A 414 8.13 -7.24 19.26
C CYS A 414 8.13 -6.62 17.85
N PHE A 415 8.73 -5.44 17.67
CA PHE A 415 8.95 -4.84 16.35
C PHE A 415 10.37 -4.28 16.28
N GLN A 416 11.22 -4.86 15.44
CA GLN A 416 12.56 -4.34 15.18
C GLN A 416 12.47 -3.07 14.31
N SER A 417 12.91 -1.93 14.83
CA SER A 417 13.36 -0.83 13.98
C SER A 417 14.62 -0.24 14.59
N ALA A 418 15.76 -0.37 13.91
CA ALA A 418 17.06 0.11 14.36
C ALA A 418 17.18 1.65 14.41
N SER A 419 16.18 2.39 13.91
CA SER A 419 16.24 3.86 13.77
C SER A 419 15.45 4.65 14.81
N SER A 420 14.64 4.01 15.65
CA SER A 420 13.86 4.71 16.68
C SER A 420 13.75 3.84 17.93
N ALA A 421 14.49 4.21 18.97
CA ALA A 421 14.61 3.50 20.24
C ALA A 421 13.29 3.40 21.02
N ARG A 422 12.34 2.57 20.57
CA ARG A 422 11.05 2.34 21.22
C ARG A 422 10.71 0.85 21.16
N TYR A 423 10.89 0.18 22.29
CA TYR A 423 11.10 -1.26 22.35
C TYR A 423 10.39 -1.88 23.56
N LEU A 424 9.69 -3.00 23.34
CA LEU A 424 9.00 -3.76 24.39
C LEU A 424 9.82 -4.99 24.78
N TYR A 425 10.46 -4.91 25.95
CA TYR A 425 11.30 -5.94 26.58
C TYR A 425 10.53 -7.22 26.97
N ALA A 426 11.14 -8.39 26.84
CA ALA A 426 10.67 -9.63 27.48
C ALA A 426 11.87 -10.50 27.90
N GLN A 427 11.99 -10.85 29.19
CA GLN A 427 13.04 -11.75 29.72
C GLN A 427 12.47 -13.16 29.92
N GLY A 428 13.24 -14.23 29.65
CA GLY A 428 12.84 -15.61 29.99
C GLY A 428 12.70 -15.83 31.50
N GLY A 429 11.79 -16.70 31.93
CA GLY A 429 11.51 -16.96 33.35
C GLY A 429 12.41 -18.02 33.99
N ASP A 430 12.92 -17.75 35.19
CA ASP A 430 13.68 -18.70 36.01
C ASP A 430 12.74 -19.53 36.92
N GLY A 431 12.46 -20.76 36.50
CA GLY A 431 11.71 -21.74 37.29
C GLY A 431 12.61 -22.57 38.22
N GLY A 432 12.95 -22.04 39.40
CA GLY A 432 13.71 -22.78 40.42
C GLY A 432 12.82 -23.49 41.46
N ALA A 433 13.25 -24.66 41.94
CA ALA A 433 12.62 -25.37 43.06
C ALA A 433 12.98 -24.69 44.40
N GLY A 434 11.99 -24.46 45.26
CA GLY A 434 12.19 -23.92 46.62
C GLY A 434 12.98 -24.88 47.51
N ILE A 435 13.84 -24.33 48.37
CA ILE A 435 14.73 -25.07 49.29
C ILE A 435 14.07 -25.17 50.68
N TYR A 436 14.15 -26.33 51.32
CA TYR A 436 13.86 -26.46 52.76
C TYR A 436 14.85 -25.67 53.63
N GLY A 437 14.32 -24.78 54.45
CA GLY A 437 15.00 -24.27 55.65
C GLY A 437 16.13 -23.25 55.41
N ALA A 438 15.91 -22.22 54.61
CA ALA A 438 16.70 -21.00 54.66
C ALA A 438 15.80 -19.80 54.37
N THR A 439 15.75 -18.85 55.30
CA THR A 439 15.19 -17.47 55.27
C THR A 439 14.09 -17.18 54.22
N PRO A 440 12.91 -16.64 54.62
CA PRO A 440 11.82 -16.30 53.69
C PRO A 440 12.31 -15.42 52.54
N GLY A 441 12.55 -16.00 51.36
CA GLY A 441 13.16 -15.26 50.25
C GLY A 441 13.70 -16.07 49.07
N ALA A 442 14.01 -17.36 49.21
CA ALA A 442 14.76 -18.13 48.21
C ALA A 442 13.90 -18.91 47.18
N GLY A 443 12.75 -18.35 46.74
CA GLY A 443 12.07 -18.83 45.53
C GLY A 443 12.50 -17.97 44.35
N GLY A 444 12.94 -18.61 43.25
CA GLY A 444 13.29 -17.92 42.01
C GLY A 444 12.13 -17.02 41.56
N ARG A 445 12.35 -15.71 41.53
CA ARG A 445 11.39 -14.77 40.94
C ARG A 445 11.51 -14.93 39.44
N GLY A 446 10.48 -15.50 38.80
CA GLY A 446 10.32 -15.36 37.34
C GLY A 446 10.52 -13.90 36.96
N GLY A 447 11.34 -13.64 35.94
CA GLY A 447 11.81 -12.30 35.55
C GLY A 447 10.68 -11.27 35.39
N ASN A 448 11.01 -10.00 35.66
CA ASN A 448 10.06 -8.90 35.68
C ASN A 448 9.85 -8.25 34.29
N VAL A 449 8.57 -8.05 33.95
CA VAL A 449 7.93 -6.87 33.33
C VAL A 449 8.50 -6.36 31.98
N GLY A 450 7.80 -6.69 30.89
CA GLY A 450 7.93 -5.90 29.66
C GLY A 450 7.44 -4.47 29.87
N ARG A 451 8.10 -3.47 29.27
CA ARG A 451 7.71 -2.06 29.39
C ARG A 451 7.19 -1.52 28.06
N ASP A 452 6.14 -0.69 28.09
CA ASP A 452 5.64 -0.03 26.88
C ASP A 452 6.69 0.94 26.27
N ALA A 453 6.39 1.50 25.09
CA ALA A 453 7.25 2.47 24.41
C ALA A 453 7.53 3.78 25.21
N ARG A 454 6.91 3.96 26.38
CA ARG A 454 7.10 5.08 27.33
C ARG A 454 7.72 4.62 28.65
N GLY A 455 8.14 3.35 28.77
CA GLY A 455 8.79 2.80 29.95
C GLY A 455 7.83 2.33 31.06
N ALA A 456 6.52 2.29 30.82
CA ALA A 456 5.53 1.84 31.78
C ALA A 456 5.46 0.31 31.85
N ALA A 457 5.39 -0.25 33.06
CA ALA A 457 5.32 -1.68 33.31
C ALA A 457 4.06 -2.33 32.70
N LEU A 458 4.24 -3.32 31.81
CA LEU A 458 3.20 -4.24 31.37
C LEU A 458 3.17 -5.45 32.32
N ALA A 459 2.07 -5.58 33.07
CA ALA A 459 1.83 -6.73 33.92
C ALA A 459 1.34 -7.93 33.09
N GLY A 460 1.89 -9.14 33.34
CA GLY A 460 1.26 -10.40 32.93
C GLY A 460 1.91 -11.23 31.81
N SER A 461 3.19 -11.00 31.43
CA SER A 461 3.86 -11.76 30.36
C SER A 461 4.26 -13.21 30.76
N GLY A 462 4.38 -14.09 29.76
CA GLY A 462 4.25 -15.57 29.80
C GLY A 462 5.27 -16.39 30.59
N TYR A 463 5.52 -16.07 31.85
CA TYR A 463 6.59 -16.67 32.64
C TYR A 463 6.14 -17.88 33.46
N GLY A 464 6.86 -19.00 33.40
CA GLY A 464 6.72 -20.05 34.40
C GLY A 464 7.27 -19.56 35.75
N HIS A 465 6.47 -19.62 36.81
CA HIS A 465 6.93 -19.30 38.16
C HIS A 465 7.41 -20.57 38.91
N GLY A 466 8.48 -20.43 39.71
CA GLY A 466 8.91 -21.43 40.69
C GLY A 466 8.21 -21.28 42.04
N GLY A 467 8.08 -22.38 42.78
CA GLY A 467 7.45 -22.41 44.11
C GLY A 467 8.24 -21.71 45.22
N ARG A 468 7.54 -21.12 46.19
CA ARG A 468 8.11 -20.68 47.48
C ARG A 468 7.60 -21.58 48.60
N GLY A 469 8.49 -22.29 49.27
CA GLY A 469 8.18 -23.06 50.47
C GLY A 469 9.01 -22.65 51.65
N SER A 470 8.34 -22.34 52.77
CA SER A 470 9.00 -22.25 54.07
C SER A 470 8.35 -23.11 55.16
N ASP A 471 7.33 -23.93 54.90
CA ASP A 471 6.74 -24.82 55.93
C ASP A 471 6.16 -26.12 55.33
N ASP A 472 6.14 -27.19 56.13
CA ASP A 472 5.71 -28.59 55.83
C ASP A 472 4.26 -28.74 55.33
N GLN A 473 3.52 -27.64 55.13
CA GLN A 473 2.13 -27.63 54.66
C GLN A 473 1.83 -26.55 53.60
N ALA A 474 2.84 -25.98 52.94
CA ALA A 474 2.64 -24.89 51.97
C ALA A 474 2.90 -25.29 50.50
N ASP A 475 1.95 -24.95 49.64
CA ASP A 475 1.88 -25.15 48.19
C ASP A 475 3.12 -24.55 47.50
N ASN A 476 4.06 -25.41 47.09
CA ASN A 476 5.31 -25.02 46.42
C ASN A 476 5.15 -24.95 44.89
N SER A 477 3.97 -24.63 44.38
CA SER A 477 3.69 -24.53 42.95
C SER A 477 3.24 -23.12 42.59
N ALA A 478 3.62 -22.67 41.40
CA ALA A 478 3.23 -21.36 40.90
C ALA A 478 2.70 -21.46 39.46
N ALA A 479 1.75 -20.59 39.15
CA ALA A 479 1.10 -20.55 37.84
C ALA A 479 2.05 -19.93 36.82
N GLY A 480 1.86 -20.27 35.54
CA GLY A 480 2.50 -19.55 34.45
C GLY A 480 1.89 -18.15 34.27
N GLY A 481 2.62 -17.25 33.62
CA GLY A 481 2.15 -15.95 33.16
C GLY A 481 1.34 -16.08 31.87
N ALA A 482 0.51 -15.08 31.58
CA ALA A 482 -0.27 -15.02 30.34
C ALA A 482 0.60 -14.63 29.15
N GLY A 483 0.16 -14.98 27.94
CA GLY A 483 0.84 -14.63 26.71
C GLY A 483 0.75 -13.14 26.36
N LEU A 484 1.21 -12.82 25.16
CA LEU A 484 1.11 -11.49 24.55
C LEU A 484 0.85 -11.64 23.06
N VAL A 485 0.03 -10.76 22.48
CA VAL A 485 0.02 -10.53 21.04
C VAL A 485 0.28 -9.05 20.77
N ALA A 486 1.28 -8.76 19.95
CA ALA A 486 1.57 -7.41 19.46
C ALA A 486 1.29 -7.36 17.96
N VAL A 487 0.60 -6.30 17.50
CA VAL A 487 0.27 -6.08 16.09
C VAL A 487 0.72 -4.68 15.68
N ARG A 488 1.44 -4.56 14.57
CA ARG A 488 1.80 -3.30 13.93
C ARG A 488 1.15 -3.24 12.55
N ALA A 489 0.18 -2.35 12.36
CA ALA A 489 -0.39 -2.08 11.04
C ALA A 489 0.47 -1.09 10.26
N TRP A 490 0.65 -1.34 8.97
CA TRP A 490 1.44 -0.49 8.08
C TRP A 490 0.63 0.05 6.90
N ARG A 491 0.99 1.26 6.47
CA ARG A 491 0.62 1.85 5.18
C ARG A 491 1.88 2.34 4.48
N TYR A 492 1.99 2.12 3.17
CA TYR A 492 3.07 2.67 2.36
C TYR A 492 4.49 2.26 2.79
N LEU A 493 4.66 1.09 3.42
CA LEU A 493 6.00 0.58 3.79
C LEU A 493 6.77 0.00 2.61
#